data_AF-A0A496R8Z6-F1
#
_entry.id   AF-A0A496R8Z6-F1
#
_cell.length_a   1.000
_cell.length_b   1.000
_cell.length_c   1.000
_cell.angle_alpha   90.00
_cell.angle_beta   90.00
_cell.angle_gamma   90.00
#
_symmetry.space_group_name_H-M   'P 1'
#
loop_
_entity.id
_entity.type
_entity.pdbx_description
1 polymer ?
#
loop_
_entity_poly.entity_id
_entity_poly.type
_entity_poly.pdbx_seq_one_letter_code
_entity_poly.pdbx_strand_id
1 'polypeptide(L)'
;MDIERLSQIGSTLDTRLKRKKDTEKSRTGKAGKTAFSSVLGKVSGEQSDAASVLAPGPLPMLDGSETIESLLDDVYEKGDALKKDSVFGPLNGYKTAVRRFLRYVIENSIEMDETLGIRNSKTMQQKKYVIIRVVDERLESLAAYVLKNQSDQLDILQRIDEIHGMLVDLTG
;
A
#
# COMPACT_ATOMS: atom_id res chain seq x y z
N MET A 1 -62.14 -14.56 16.04
CA MET A 1 -60.90 -15.37 15.96
C MET A 1 -60.92 -15.89 14.55
N ASP A 2 -60.19 -15.23 13.65
CA ASP A 2 -60.34 -15.47 12.22
C ASP A 2 -58.93 -15.61 11.62
N ILE A 3 -58.47 -16.86 11.59
CA ILE A 3 -57.14 -17.30 11.14
C ILE A 3 -57.32 -17.87 9.73
N GLU A 4 -57.41 -17.02 8.70
CA GLU A 4 -57.62 -17.52 7.34
C GLU A 4 -57.10 -16.61 6.21
N ARG A 5 -56.04 -15.82 6.46
CA ARG A 5 -55.41 -14.98 5.40
C ARG A 5 -53.87 -15.00 5.35
N LEU A 6 -53.25 -16.14 5.62
CA LEU A 6 -51.77 -16.29 5.55
C LEU A 6 -51.29 -17.62 4.93
N SER A 7 -51.88 -18.09 3.83
CA SER A 7 -51.42 -19.32 3.14
C SER A 7 -51.09 -19.17 1.64
N GLN A 8 -50.74 -17.98 1.15
CA GLN A 8 -50.46 -17.76 -0.30
C GLN A 8 -49.04 -17.28 -0.65
N ILE A 9 -48.03 -17.48 0.21
CA ILE A 9 -46.63 -17.10 -0.10
C ILE A 9 -45.70 -18.30 0.04
N GLY A 10 -46.03 -19.41 -0.63
CA GLY A 10 -45.24 -20.62 -0.53
C GLY A 10 -45.53 -21.67 -1.59
N SER A 11 -45.44 -21.32 -2.88
CA SER A 11 -45.45 -22.34 -3.95
C SER A 11 -45.05 -21.83 -5.35
N THR A 12 -43.92 -21.14 -5.55
CA THR A 12 -43.40 -20.91 -6.92
C THR A 12 -41.88 -20.70 -6.98
N LEU A 13 -41.03 -21.67 -6.59
CA LEU A 13 -39.60 -21.64 -6.95
C LEU A 13 -38.98 -23.03 -7.17
N ASP A 14 -39.75 -23.98 -7.69
CA ASP A 14 -39.21 -25.23 -8.21
C ASP A 14 -39.66 -25.41 -9.65
N THR A 15 -38.78 -25.03 -10.59
CA THR A 15 -38.69 -25.59 -11.95
C THR A 15 -37.72 -24.72 -12.77
N ARG A 16 -36.44 -25.10 -12.80
CA ARG A 16 -35.55 -24.91 -13.98
C ARG A 16 -34.15 -25.51 -13.74
N LEU A 17 -34.12 -26.78 -13.38
CA LEU A 17 -32.93 -27.62 -13.55
C LEU A 17 -33.15 -28.57 -14.74
N LYS A 18 -32.18 -28.56 -15.66
CA LYS A 18 -31.87 -29.49 -16.78
C LYS A 18 -32.63 -29.40 -18.12
N ARG A 19 -31.90 -28.93 -19.15
CA ARG A 19 -31.70 -29.50 -20.53
C ARG A 19 -31.12 -28.39 -21.43
N LYS A 20 -30.24 -28.57 -22.42
CA LYS A 20 -29.45 -29.69 -22.98
C LYS A 20 -28.41 -29.04 -23.91
N LYS A 21 -27.27 -29.70 -24.09
CA LYS A 21 -26.14 -29.45 -25.00
C LYS A 21 -26.57 -29.55 -26.48
N ASP A 22 -26.07 -28.68 -27.37
CA ASP A 22 -25.28 -29.03 -28.58
C ASP A 22 -25.12 -27.87 -29.61
N THR A 23 -23.90 -27.82 -30.20
CA THR A 23 -23.49 -27.37 -31.56
C THR A 23 -23.31 -25.90 -31.99
N GLU A 24 -22.02 -25.52 -32.05
CA GLU A 24 -21.22 -24.82 -33.08
C GLU A 24 -21.75 -23.67 -34.00
N LYS A 25 -20.92 -22.61 -34.01
CA LYS A 25 -20.23 -21.94 -35.15
C LYS A 25 -20.59 -20.50 -35.55
N SER A 26 -19.60 -19.64 -35.29
CA SER A 26 -19.10 -18.48 -36.05
C SER A 26 -20.04 -17.31 -36.33
N ARG A 27 -19.60 -16.11 -35.93
CA ARG A 27 -19.19 -15.04 -36.87
C ARG A 27 -18.46 -13.93 -36.12
N THR A 28 -17.30 -13.60 -36.66
CA THR A 28 -16.46 -12.44 -36.42
C THR A 28 -17.25 -11.13 -36.46
N GLY A 29 -17.14 -10.33 -35.39
CA GLY A 29 -17.72 -8.99 -35.31
C GLY A 29 -16.94 -8.16 -34.30
N LYS A 30 -16.10 -7.28 -34.83
CA LYS A 30 -15.19 -6.32 -34.18
C LYS A 30 -15.92 -5.58 -33.03
N ALA A 31 -15.73 -6.02 -31.78
CA ALA A 31 -16.17 -5.26 -30.61
C ALA A 31 -15.32 -3.98 -30.54
N GLY A 32 -15.94 -2.84 -30.81
CA GLY A 32 -15.32 -1.53 -30.77
C GLY A 32 -14.61 -1.35 -29.43
N LYS A 33 -13.29 -1.13 -29.50
CA LYS A 33 -12.52 -0.58 -28.40
C LYS A 33 -13.23 0.71 -28.00
N THR A 34 -13.88 0.67 -26.86
CA THR A 34 -14.62 1.80 -26.32
C THR A 34 -13.67 2.98 -26.21
N ALA A 35 -14.10 4.13 -26.70
CA ALA A 35 -13.36 5.40 -26.71
C ALA A 35 -12.91 5.88 -25.32
N PHE A 36 -13.22 5.13 -24.26
CA PHE A 36 -12.82 5.35 -22.90
C PHE A 36 -11.34 4.95 -22.64
N SER A 37 -10.82 3.90 -23.28
CA SER A 37 -9.43 3.47 -23.06
C SER A 37 -8.40 4.48 -23.59
N SER A 38 -8.75 5.19 -24.67
CA SER A 38 -7.91 6.22 -25.26
C SER A 38 -7.89 7.50 -24.43
N VAL A 39 -8.92 7.75 -23.62
CA VAL A 39 -8.96 8.88 -22.67
C VAL A 39 -8.16 8.54 -21.41
N LEU A 40 -8.26 7.30 -20.91
CA LEU A 40 -7.46 6.82 -19.78
C LEU A 40 -5.95 6.78 -20.11
N GLY A 41 -5.57 6.48 -21.35
CA GLY A 41 -4.18 6.56 -21.82
C GLY A 41 -3.67 7.99 -22.01
N LYS A 42 -4.57 8.97 -22.16
CA LYS A 42 -4.20 10.38 -22.40
C LYS A 42 -4.09 11.21 -21.12
N VAL A 43 -4.73 10.77 -20.02
CA VAL A 43 -4.60 11.40 -18.69
C VAL A 43 -3.30 11.04 -17.95
N SER A 44 -2.54 10.07 -18.44
CA SER A 44 -1.17 9.80 -17.96
C SER A 44 -0.12 10.78 -18.52
N GLY A 45 -0.50 11.64 -19.47
CA GLY A 45 0.43 12.49 -20.20
C GLY A 45 0.80 13.80 -19.50
N GLU A 46 -0.16 14.51 -18.93
CA GLU A 46 0.05 15.89 -18.46
C GLU A 46 -0.92 16.22 -17.32
N GLN A 47 -0.52 15.95 -16.08
CA GLN A 47 -0.79 16.84 -14.94
C GLN A 47 -0.01 16.40 -13.70
N SER A 48 0.88 17.29 -13.30
CA SER A 48 1.76 17.25 -12.15
C SER A 48 1.01 17.24 -10.81
N ASP A 49 1.55 16.42 -9.92
CA ASP A 49 1.84 16.70 -8.50
C ASP A 49 0.78 16.49 -7.41
N ALA A 50 -0.52 16.44 -7.69
CA ALA A 50 -1.50 16.19 -6.61
C ALA A 50 -1.92 14.71 -6.47
N ALA A 51 -2.05 13.99 -7.58
CA ALA A 51 -2.69 12.67 -7.61
C ALA A 51 -1.72 11.48 -7.42
N SER A 52 -0.41 11.65 -7.66
CA SER A 52 0.56 10.56 -7.45
C SER A 52 0.88 10.29 -5.98
N VAL A 53 0.47 11.19 -5.08
CA VAL A 53 0.71 11.12 -3.63
C VAL A 53 -0.14 10.04 -2.95
N LEU A 54 -1.35 9.82 -3.47
CA LEU A 54 -2.36 8.95 -2.88
C LEU A 54 -2.28 7.51 -3.40
N ALA A 55 -1.56 7.27 -4.50
CA ALA A 55 -1.32 5.93 -5.00
C ALA A 55 -0.01 5.40 -4.37
N PRO A 56 0.01 4.14 -3.89
CA PRO A 56 1.29 3.48 -3.62
C PRO A 56 2.03 3.38 -4.97
N GLY A 57 3.01 4.26 -5.17
CA GLY A 57 3.92 4.20 -6.31
C GLY A 57 4.65 2.85 -6.38
N PRO A 58 5.28 2.53 -7.53
CA PRO A 58 6.02 1.28 -7.70
C PRO A 58 7.00 1.08 -6.54
N LEU A 59 6.96 -0.10 -5.90
CA LEU A 59 7.85 -0.42 -4.80
C LEU A 59 9.31 -0.39 -5.29
N PRO A 60 10.24 0.26 -4.56
CA PRO A 60 11.64 0.27 -4.92
C PRO A 60 12.18 -1.16 -4.97
N MET A 61 12.95 -1.46 -6.03
CA MET A 61 13.65 -2.73 -6.16
C MET A 61 14.88 -2.72 -5.25
N LEU A 62 15.05 -3.80 -4.50
CA LEU A 62 16.25 -4.04 -3.70
C LEU A 62 17.31 -4.60 -4.64
N ASP A 63 18.50 -4.02 -4.61
CA ASP A 63 19.67 -4.64 -5.22
C ASP A 63 20.23 -5.62 -4.18
N GLY A 64 20.56 -6.85 -4.57
CA GLY A 64 20.95 -7.92 -3.63
C GLY A 64 22.25 -7.65 -2.85
N SER A 65 22.85 -6.48 -3.01
CA SER A 65 24.04 -5.97 -2.34
C SER A 65 23.73 -5.06 -1.14
N GLU A 66 22.47 -4.69 -0.93
CA GLU A 66 22.08 -3.72 0.09
C GLU A 66 22.13 -4.31 1.50
N THR A 67 22.71 -3.55 2.44
CA THR A 67 22.71 -3.89 3.85
C THR A 67 21.64 -3.10 4.59
N ILE A 68 21.18 -3.62 5.72
CA ILE A 68 20.21 -2.90 6.55
C ILE A 68 20.75 -1.54 7.02
N GLU A 69 22.06 -1.46 7.26
CA GLU A 69 22.78 -0.25 7.66
C GLU A 69 22.76 0.78 6.54
N SER A 70 23.09 0.39 5.29
CA SER A 70 23.07 1.33 4.17
C SER A 70 21.67 1.88 3.90
N LEU A 71 20.63 1.04 4.04
CA LEU A 71 19.25 1.47 3.86
C LEU A 71 18.79 2.41 4.98
N LEU A 72 19.26 2.19 6.21
CA LEU A 72 18.97 3.06 7.34
C LEU A 72 19.68 4.42 7.18
N ASP A 73 20.94 4.41 6.72
CA ASP A 73 21.71 5.62 6.41
C ASP A 73 21.03 6.46 5.31
N ASP A 74 20.55 5.81 4.24
CA ASP A 74 19.76 6.45 3.19
C ASP A 74 18.51 7.14 3.75
N VAL A 75 17.81 6.50 4.69
CA VAL A 75 16.64 7.07 5.35
C VAL A 75 17.02 8.31 6.16
N TYR A 76 18.11 8.26 6.92
CA TYR A 76 18.60 9.41 7.69
C TYR A 76 18.99 10.57 6.76
N GLU A 77 19.70 10.31 5.66
CA GLU A 77 20.10 11.33 4.69
C GLU A 77 18.87 12.03 4.09
N LYS A 78 17.88 11.27 3.64
CA LYS A 78 16.64 11.85 3.07
C LYS A 78 15.80 12.55 4.14
N GLY A 79 15.82 12.06 5.38
CA GLY A 79 15.17 12.70 6.52
C GLY A 79 15.78 14.07 6.82
N ASP A 80 17.10 14.16 6.86
CA ASP A 80 17.82 15.42 7.09
C ASP A 80 17.63 16.42 5.94
N ALA A 81 17.53 15.94 4.70
CA ALA A 81 17.17 16.77 3.56
C ALA A 81 15.74 17.34 3.71
N LEU A 82 14.78 16.54 4.17
CA LEU A 82 13.41 16.97 4.42
C LEU A 82 13.29 17.97 5.59
N LYS A 83 14.14 17.83 6.63
CA LYS A 83 14.23 18.78 7.75
C LYS A 83 14.72 20.15 7.31
N LYS A 84 15.64 20.20 6.34
CA LYS A 84 16.20 21.44 5.79
C LYS A 84 15.24 22.13 4.83
N ASP A 85 14.71 21.37 3.87
CA ASP A 85 13.78 21.86 2.85
C ASP A 85 12.48 21.04 2.88
N SER A 86 11.47 21.57 3.56
CA SER A 86 10.14 20.94 3.69
C SER A 86 9.29 21.11 2.42
N VAL A 87 9.83 20.68 1.29
CA VAL A 87 9.21 20.74 -0.03
C VAL A 87 8.78 19.34 -0.47
N PHE A 88 7.86 19.26 -1.43
CA PHE A 88 7.32 18.03 -1.98
C PHE A 88 8.38 17.03 -2.48
N GLY A 89 9.47 17.51 -3.07
CA GLY A 89 10.55 16.67 -3.61
C GLY A 89 11.24 15.82 -2.52
N PRO A 90 11.85 16.45 -1.49
CA PRO A 90 12.46 15.74 -0.36
C PRO A 90 11.49 14.79 0.36
N LEU A 91 10.20 15.13 0.45
CA LEU A 91 9.18 14.28 1.10
C LEU A 91 9.01 12.95 0.37
N ASN A 92 8.93 12.98 -0.97
CA ASN A 92 8.78 11.75 -1.75
C ASN A 92 10.04 10.87 -1.70
N GLY A 93 11.22 11.50 -1.67
CA GLY A 93 12.49 10.81 -1.45
C GLY A 93 12.52 10.07 -0.11
N TYR A 94 12.13 10.76 0.96
CA TYR A 94 12.04 10.16 2.29
C TYR A 94 11.04 9.00 2.36
N LYS A 95 9.82 9.17 1.84
CA LYS A 95 8.82 8.09 1.78
C LYS A 95 9.32 6.86 1.04
N THR A 96 10.03 7.06 -0.07
CA THR A 96 10.57 5.96 -0.88
C THR A 96 11.68 5.22 -0.13
N ALA A 97 12.60 5.96 0.52
CA ALA A 97 13.67 5.38 1.33
C ALA A 97 13.12 4.53 2.48
N VAL A 98 12.15 5.06 3.23
CA VAL A 98 11.53 4.32 4.35
C VAL A 98 10.82 3.06 3.85
N ARG A 99 10.05 3.14 2.75
CA ARG A 99 9.39 1.96 2.16
C ARG A 99 10.39 0.90 1.70
N ARG A 100 11.52 1.32 1.13
CA ARG A 100 12.61 0.42 0.74
C ARG A 100 13.18 -0.33 1.94
N PHE A 101 13.49 0.40 3.00
CA PHE A 101 13.97 -0.17 4.26
C PHE A 101 12.97 -1.17 4.85
N LEU A 102 11.69 -0.79 4.98
CA LEU A 102 10.67 -1.67 5.56
C LEU A 102 10.51 -2.98 4.74
N ARG A 103 10.63 -2.89 3.42
CA ARG A 103 10.59 -4.06 2.54
C ARG A 103 11.77 -5.00 2.82
N TYR A 104 12.98 -4.47 2.91
CA TYR A 104 14.17 -5.25 3.26
C TYR A 104 14.02 -5.93 4.62
N VAL A 105 13.50 -5.23 5.63
CA VAL A 105 13.26 -5.79 6.97
C VAL A 105 12.28 -6.97 6.92
N ILE A 106 11.19 -6.87 6.14
CA ILE A 106 10.23 -7.97 6.00
C ILE A 106 10.90 -9.18 5.33
N GLU A 107 11.58 -8.97 4.20
CA GLU A 107 12.21 -10.05 3.44
C GLU A 107 13.29 -10.76 4.29
N ASN A 108 14.17 -10.02 4.94
CA ASN A 108 15.19 -10.60 5.83
C ASN A 108 14.62 -11.24 7.09
N SER A 109 13.49 -10.73 7.62
CA SER A 109 12.89 -11.33 8.82
C SER A 109 12.36 -12.75 8.56
N ILE A 110 11.93 -13.03 7.34
CA ILE A 110 11.46 -14.38 6.94
C ILE A 110 12.67 -15.32 6.83
N GLU A 111 13.75 -14.89 6.18
CA GLU A 111 14.98 -15.68 6.03
C GLU A 111 15.65 -16.00 7.38
N MET A 112 15.67 -15.02 8.30
CA MET A 112 16.23 -15.18 9.65
C MET A 112 15.42 -16.17 10.51
N ASP A 113 14.09 -16.16 10.42
CA ASP A 113 13.25 -17.09 11.17
C ASP A 113 13.41 -18.55 10.68
N GLU A 114 13.55 -18.74 9.37
CA GLU A 114 13.78 -20.06 8.75
C GLU A 114 15.15 -20.64 9.16
N THR A 115 16.17 -19.80 9.23
CA THR A 115 17.53 -20.21 9.59
C THR A 115 17.71 -20.45 11.10
N LEU A 116 17.04 -19.67 11.95
CA LEU A 116 17.17 -19.74 13.41
C LEU A 116 16.20 -20.73 14.09
N GLY A 117 15.21 -21.27 13.37
CA GLY A 117 14.29 -22.29 13.91
C GLY A 117 13.42 -21.80 15.07
N ILE A 118 13.03 -20.52 15.04
CA ILE A 118 12.37 -19.86 16.17
C ILE A 118 10.93 -20.39 16.36
N ARG A 119 10.68 -21.04 17.50
CA ARG A 119 9.39 -21.67 17.85
C ARG A 119 8.20 -20.71 17.96
N ASN A 120 8.46 -19.41 18.12
CA ASN A 120 7.47 -18.34 18.32
C ASN A 120 7.47 -17.26 17.21
N SER A 121 7.99 -17.59 16.01
CA SER A 121 8.12 -16.66 14.87
C SER A 121 6.82 -15.88 14.60
N LYS A 122 5.65 -16.54 14.61
CA LYS A 122 4.34 -15.90 14.34
C LYS A 122 4.01 -14.70 15.25
N THR A 123 4.37 -14.77 16.54
CA THR A 123 4.06 -13.69 17.50
C THR A 123 4.99 -12.49 17.30
N MET A 124 6.27 -12.76 17.01
CA MET A 124 7.25 -11.72 16.77
C MET A 124 6.99 -11.01 15.43
N GLN A 125 6.64 -11.78 14.39
CA GLN A 125 6.21 -11.24 13.10
C GLN A 125 5.00 -10.32 13.27
N GLN A 126 3.99 -10.71 14.06
CA GLN A 126 2.81 -9.87 14.30
C GLN A 126 3.19 -8.51 14.90
N LYS A 127 4.14 -8.47 15.85
CA LYS A 127 4.65 -7.20 16.41
C LYS A 127 5.32 -6.33 15.34
N LYS A 128 6.21 -6.92 14.52
CA LYS A 128 6.87 -6.21 13.42
C LYS A 128 5.87 -5.64 12.43
N TYR A 129 4.88 -6.42 12.00
CA TYR A 129 3.82 -5.95 11.09
C TYR A 129 3.00 -4.80 11.68
N VAL A 130 2.73 -4.82 13.00
CA VAL A 130 2.04 -3.72 13.67
C VAL A 130 2.89 -2.46 13.63
N ILE A 131 4.18 -2.55 13.95
CA ILE A 131 5.10 -1.39 13.91
C ILE A 131 5.19 -0.83 12.48
N ILE A 132 5.38 -1.70 11.48
CA ILE A 132 5.43 -1.30 10.06
C ILE A 132 4.17 -0.54 9.65
N ARG A 133 2.99 -1.02 10.07
CA ARG A 133 1.72 -0.33 9.80
C ARG A 133 1.67 1.04 10.45
N VAL A 134 2.09 1.15 11.71
CA VAL A 134 2.14 2.45 12.41
C VAL A 134 3.10 3.41 11.72
N VAL A 135 4.25 2.92 11.22
CA VAL A 135 5.20 3.74 10.45
C VAL A 135 4.55 4.30 9.17
N ASP A 136 3.81 3.48 8.42
CA ASP A 136 3.11 3.95 7.20
C ASP A 136 2.04 5.01 7.52
N GLU A 137 1.24 4.79 8.57
CA GLU A 137 0.25 5.77 9.05
C GLU A 137 0.92 7.12 9.44
N ARG A 138 2.12 7.07 10.04
CA ARG A 138 2.90 8.27 10.41
C ARG A 138 3.47 8.98 9.18
N LEU A 139 3.92 8.26 8.16
CA LEU A 139 4.38 8.83 6.89
C LEU A 139 3.24 9.53 6.12
N GLU A 140 2.05 8.95 6.11
CA GLU A 140 0.87 9.59 5.51
C GLU A 140 0.48 10.85 6.27
N SER A 141 0.50 10.76 7.60
CA SER A 141 0.24 11.92 8.45
C SER A 141 1.24 13.04 8.18
N LEU A 142 2.55 12.74 8.12
CA LEU A 142 3.60 13.70 7.80
C LEU A 142 3.35 14.36 6.43
N ALA A 143 3.00 13.58 5.41
CA ALA A 143 2.69 14.12 4.10
C ALA A 143 1.50 15.08 4.13
N ALA A 144 0.44 14.73 4.87
CA ALA A 144 -0.72 15.61 5.04
C ALA A 144 -0.39 16.90 5.79
N TYR A 145 0.55 16.87 6.74
CA TYR A 145 1.02 18.07 7.45
C TYR A 145 1.80 19.01 6.54
N VAL A 146 2.78 18.47 5.79
CA VAL A 146 3.56 19.26 4.83
C VAL A 146 2.65 19.95 3.80
N LEU A 147 1.59 19.26 3.36
CA LEU A 147 0.64 19.81 2.39
C LEU A 147 -0.22 20.96 2.93
N LYS A 148 -0.44 21.03 4.25
CA LYS A 148 -1.27 22.06 4.88
C LYS A 148 -0.60 23.43 4.95
N ASN A 149 0.67 23.56 4.54
CA ASN A 149 1.39 24.83 4.33
C ASN A 149 1.38 25.83 5.52
N GLN A 150 1.03 25.35 6.72
CA GLN A 150 0.97 26.10 7.99
C GLN A 150 1.66 25.35 9.14
N SER A 151 2.28 24.21 8.84
CA SER A 151 2.95 23.38 9.84
C SER A 151 4.24 24.03 10.31
N ASP A 152 4.43 24.08 11.62
CA ASP A 152 5.68 24.53 12.23
C ASP A 152 6.81 23.57 11.84
N GLN A 153 7.99 24.12 11.56
CA GLN A 153 9.16 23.33 11.18
C GLN A 153 9.53 22.36 12.30
N LEU A 154 9.36 22.78 13.56
CA LEU A 154 9.60 21.93 14.74
C LEU A 154 8.72 20.67 14.77
N ASP A 155 7.45 20.79 14.36
CA ASP A 155 6.52 19.64 14.33
C ASP A 155 6.94 18.62 13.26
N ILE A 156 7.45 19.09 12.12
CA ILE A 156 7.97 18.22 11.06
C ILE A 156 9.20 17.46 11.57
N LEU A 157 10.12 18.15 12.26
CA LEU A 157 11.29 17.53 12.86
C LEU A 157 10.91 16.44 13.85
N GLN A 158 9.99 16.74 14.78
CA GLN A 158 9.53 15.79 15.79
C GLN A 158 8.96 14.51 15.15
N ARG A 159 8.19 14.65 14.07
CA ARG A 159 7.60 13.51 13.35
C ARG A 159 8.64 12.66 12.65
N ILE A 160 9.66 13.27 12.07
CA ILE A 160 10.75 12.54 11.43
C ILE A 160 11.53 11.74 12.48
N ASP A 161 11.81 12.34 13.64
CA ASP A 161 12.52 11.65 14.73
C ASP A 161 11.67 10.52 15.36
N GLU A 162 10.35 10.69 15.46
CA GLU A 162 9.42 9.62 15.85
C GLU A 162 9.50 8.43 14.87
N ILE A 163 9.53 8.71 13.56
CA ILE A 163 9.69 7.67 12.54
C ILE A 163 11.03 6.97 12.70
N HIS A 164 12.13 7.71 12.87
CA HIS A 164 13.46 7.11 13.05
C HIS A 164 13.51 6.19 14.28
N GLY A 165 12.90 6.59 15.40
CA GLY A 165 12.80 5.75 16.59
C GLY A 165 12.07 4.42 16.31
N MET A 166 10.96 4.45 15.56
CA MET A 166 10.25 3.23 15.18
C MET A 166 11.06 2.34 14.23
N LEU A 167 11.87 2.91 13.35
CA LEU A 167 12.74 2.13 12.46
C LEU A 167 13.86 1.44 13.23
N VAL A 168 14.43 2.10 14.25
CA VAL A 168 15.43 1.49 15.14
C VAL A 168 14.84 0.34 15.95
N ASP A 169 13.59 0.45 16.42
CA ASP A 169 12.87 -0.62 17.13
C ASP A 169 12.61 -1.85 16.24
N LEU A 170 12.63 -1.70 14.90
CA LEU A 170 12.53 -2.84 13.98
C LEU A 170 13.86 -3.60 13.81
N THR A 171 15.00 -2.94 14.09
CA THR A 171 16.35 -3.49 13.97
C THR A 171 16.94 -4.01 15.29
N GLY A 172 16.47 -3.50 16.43
CA GLY A 172 16.87 -3.92 17.78
C GLY A 172 16.18 -5.20 18.25
#